data_AF-A0A9E5HSL8-F1
#
_entry.id   AF-A0A9E5HSL8-F1
#
_cell.length_a   1.000
_cell.length_b   1.000
_cell.length_c   1.000
_cell.angle_alpha   90.00
_cell.angle_beta   90.00
_cell.angle_gamma   90.00
#
_symmetry.space_group_name_H-M   'P 1'
#
loop_
_entity.id
_entity.type
_entity.pdbx_description
1 polymer ?
#
loop_
_entity_poly.entity_id
_entity_poly.type
_entity_poly.pdbx_seq_one_letter_code
_entity_poly.pdbx_strand_id
1 'polypeptide(L)' 'MDIYGIKTCDSCRKAIKALSDARFVDLRKDGISPDLLSRAYAEFGDAIVNKKSATWRGFDDAKRAMDPLELVTL' A
#
# COMPACT_ATOMS: atom_id res chain seq x y z
N MET A 1 11.20 13.53 4.01
CA MET A 1 9.90 13.07 3.49
C MET A 1 9.99 11.57 3.27
N ASP A 2 8.95 10.81 3.60
CA ASP A 2 8.95 9.35 3.40
C ASP A 2 8.04 8.97 2.22
N ILE A 3 8.49 8.02 1.40
CA ILE A 3 7.68 7.37 0.36
C ILE A 3 7.48 5.92 0.78
N TYR A 4 6.25 5.58 1.13
CA TYR A 4 5.84 4.21 1.44
C TYR A 4 5.37 3.51 0.16
N GLY A 5 5.93 2.34 -0.13
CA GLY A 5 5.52 1.58 -1.30
C GLY A 5 6.22 0.24 -1.44
N ILE A 6 6.18 -0.32 -2.65
CA ILE A 6 6.90 -1.54 -3.00
C ILE A 6 7.88 -1.24 -4.13
N LYS A 7 9.09 -1.82 -4.09
CA LYS A 7 10.16 -1.52 -5.07
C LYS A 7 9.78 -1.80 -6.52
N THR A 8 8.89 -2.77 -6.75
CA THR A 8 8.46 -3.16 -8.09
C THR A 8 7.41 -2.22 -8.69
N CYS A 9 6.84 -1.29 -7.91
CA CYS A 9 5.84 -0.33 -8.39
C CYS A 9 6.47 0.78 -9.24
N ASP A 10 6.05 0.90 -10.51
CA ASP A 10 6.51 1.95 -11.43
C ASP A 10 6.24 3.37 -10.89
N SER A 11 5.07 3.60 -10.29
CA SER A 11 4.72 4.90 -9.73
C SER A 11 5.61 5.26 -8.54
N CYS A 12 5.93 4.31 -7.66
CA CYS A 12 6.88 4.53 -6.57
C CYS A 12 8.29 4.83 -7.10
N ARG A 13 8.76 4.10 -8.13
CA ARG A 13 10.06 4.39 -8.77
C ARG A 13 10.12 5.78 -9.39
N LYS A 14 9.03 6.24 -10.01
CA LYS A 14 8.93 7.62 -10.53
C LYS A 14 8.95 8.65 -9.39
N ALA A 15 8.22 8.40 -8.30
CA ALA A 15 8.19 9.29 -7.14
C ALA A 15 9.55 9.44 -6.47
N ILE A 16 10.29 8.34 -6.26
CA ILE A 16 11.66 8.38 -5.70
C ILE A 16 12.60 9.20 -6.59
N LYS A 17 12.49 9.06 -7.92
CA LYS A 17 13.30 9.86 -8.86
C LYS A 17 12.95 11.35 -8.82
N ALA A 18 11.68 11.68 -8.64
CA ALA A 18 11.22 13.07 -8.56
C ALA A 18 11.53 13.72 -7.21
N LEU A 19 11.66 12.91 -6.14
CA LEU A 19 11.90 13.34 -4.78
C LEU A 19 13.21 12.73 -4.27
N SER A 20 14.34 13.28 -4.71
CA SER A 20 15.69 12.75 -4.41
C SER A 20 16.02 12.67 -2.92
N ASP A 21 15.45 13.58 -2.11
CA ASP A 21 15.69 13.67 -0.67
C ASP A 21 14.67 12.85 0.15
N ALA A 22 13.77 12.12 -0.52
CA ALA A 22 12.80 11.29 0.17
C ALA A 22 13.40 9.93 0.54
N ARG A 23 13.12 9.48 1.77
CA ARG A 23 13.44 8.12 2.22
C ARG A 23 12.37 7.17 1.70
N PHE A 24 12.80 6.11 1.02
CA PHE A 24 11.89 5.05 0.59
C PHE A 24 11.76 3.97 1.65
N VAL A 25 10.53 3.64 2.03
CA VAL A 25 10.18 2.56 2.96
C VAL A 25 9.48 1.46 2.17
N ASP A 26 10.07 0.27 2.16
CA ASP A 26 9.56 -0.87 1.38
C ASP A 26 8.58 -1.67 2.24
N LEU A 27 7.28 -1.40 2.08
CA LEU A 27 6.22 -2.00 2.89
C LEU A 27 6.19 -3.54 2.82
N ARG A 28 6.71 -4.14 1.73
CA ARG A 28 6.79 -5.60 1.60
C ARG A 28 7.95 -6.19 2.42
N LYS A 29 9.03 -5.45 2.57
CA LYS A 29 10.23 -5.89 3.30
C LYS A 29 10.17 -5.49 4.77
N ASP A 30 9.79 -4.24 5.03
CA ASP A 30 9.85 -3.60 6.34
C ASP A 30 8.54 -3.75 7.11
N GLY A 31 7.47 -4.20 6.44
CA GLY A 31 6.13 -4.36 7.00
C GLY A 31 5.35 -3.06 7.09
N ILE A 32 4.10 -3.16 7.52
CA ILE A 32 3.21 -2.02 7.76
C ILE A 32 2.91 -2.00 9.26
N SER A 33 3.27 -0.92 9.96
CA SER A 33 2.93 -0.79 11.38
C SER A 33 1.44 -0.49 11.54
N PRO A 34 0.81 -0.91 12.66
CA PRO A 34 -0.60 -0.61 12.93
C PRO A 34 -0.91 0.90 12.93
N ASP A 35 0.02 1.72 13.43
CA ASP A 35 -0.11 3.19 13.42
C ASP A 35 -0.11 3.76 12.00
N LEU A 36 0.83 3.32 11.16
CA LEU A 36 0.90 3.76 9.77
C LEU A 36 -0.37 3.37 9.01
N LEU A 37 -0.84 2.14 9.23
CA LEU A 37 -2.06 1.62 8.60
C LEU A 37 -3.29 2.43 9.03
N SER A 38 -3.43 2.70 10.33
CA SER A 38 -4.52 3.50 10.88
C SER A 38 -4.54 4.92 10.31
N ARG A 39 -3.37 5.57 10.23
CA ARG A 39 -3.24 6.91 9.63
C ARG A 39 -3.54 6.90 8.13
N ALA A 40 -3.05 5.91 7.40
CA ALA A 40 -3.33 5.78 5.97
C ALA A 40 -4.82 5.56 5.70
N TYR A 41 -5.49 4.74 6.52
CA TYR A 41 -6.92 4.52 6.38
C TYR A 41 -7.75 5.74 6.76
N ALA A 42 -7.36 6.47 7.81
CA ALA A 42 -8.02 7.72 8.17
C ALA A 42 -7.96 8.78 7.04
N GLU A 43 -6.85 8.82 6.29
CA GLU A 43 -6.66 9.77 5.19
C GLU A 43 -7.28 9.31 3.86
N PHE A 44 -7.09 8.03 3.50
CA PHE A 44 -7.41 7.52 2.16
C PHE A 44 -8.61 6.55 2.13
N GLY A 45 -9.08 6.08 3.29
CA GLY A 45 -10.13 5.07 3.40
C GLY A 45 -9.82 3.82 2.59
N ASP A 46 -10.83 3.27 1.92
CA ASP A 46 -10.75 2.07 1.08
C ASP A 46 -9.72 2.16 -0.07
N ALA A 47 -9.26 3.37 -0.43
CA ALA A 47 -8.29 3.57 -1.49
C ALA A 47 -6.90 3.02 -1.14
N ILE A 48 -6.64 2.68 0.12
CA ILE A 48 -5.40 1.98 0.52
C ILE A 48 -5.28 0.59 -0.12
N VAL A 49 -6.39 -0.03 -0.51
CA VAL A 49 -6.40 -1.35 -1.16
C VAL A 49 -6.17 -1.20 -2.66
N ASN A 50 -5.09 -1.80 -3.16
CA ASN A 50 -4.81 -1.83 -4.59
C ASN A 50 -5.72 -2.80 -5.36
N LYS A 51 -6.92 -2.31 -5.71
CA LYS A 51 -7.92 -3.04 -6.51
C LYS A 51 -7.48 -3.36 -7.95
N LYS A 52 -6.33 -2.85 -8.39
CA LYS A 52 -5.72 -3.12 -9.72
C LYS A 52 -4.60 -4.17 -9.65
N SER A 53 -4.29 -4.71 -8.48
CA SER A 53 -3.25 -5.72 -8.29
C SER A 53 -3.67 -7.10 -8.80
N ALA A 54 -2.72 -7.98 -9.11
CA ALA A 54 -3.01 -9.37 -9.44
C ALA A 54 -3.64 -10.11 -8.24
N THR A 55 -3.15 -9.82 -7.02
CA THR A 55 -3.70 -10.36 -5.76
C THR A 55 -5.19 -10.07 -5.64
N TRP A 56 -5.61 -8.81 -5.81
CA TRP A 56 -7.03 -8.43 -5.78
C TRP A 56 -7.87 -9.12 -6.86
N ARG A 57 -7.34 -9.22 -8.08
CA ARG A 57 -8.06 -9.91 -9.17
C ARG A 57 -8.27 -11.39 -8.87
N GLY A 58 -7.38 -12.02 -8.11
CA GLY A 58 -7.51 -13.41 -7.66
C GLY A 58 -8.42 -13.61 -6.45
N PHE A 59 -8.93 -12.54 -5.82
CA PHE A 59 -9.88 -12.63 -4.72
C PHE A 59 -11.28 -12.96 -5.25
N ASP A 60 -11.99 -13.80 -4.49
CA ASP A 60 -13.43 -14.03 -4.63
C ASP A 60 -14.23 -12.88 -3.99
N ASP A 61 -15.55 -12.91 -4.15
CA ASP A 61 -16.41 -11.85 -3.65
C ASP A 61 -16.42 -11.79 -2.12
N ALA A 62 -16.23 -12.92 -1.44
CA ALA A 62 -16.11 -12.98 0.01
C ALA A 62 -14.88 -12.20 0.50
N LYS A 63 -13.70 -12.43 -0.09
CA LYS A 63 -12.49 -11.67 0.23
C LYS A 63 -12.63 -10.20 -0.13
N ARG A 64 -13.26 -9.86 -1.25
CA ARG A 64 -13.45 -8.45 -1.65
C ARG A 64 -14.39 -7.67 -0.73
N ALA A 65 -15.20 -8.36 0.07
CA ALA A 65 -16.09 -7.77 1.08
C ALA A 65 -15.44 -7.69 2.48
N MET A 66 -14.21 -8.17 2.65
CA MET A 66 -13.47 -8.04 3.92
C MET A 66 -13.10 -6.60 4.22
N ASP A 67 -12.72 -6.36 5.49
CA ASP A 67 -12.23 -5.06 5.93
C ASP A 67 -10.98 -4.65 5.12
N PRO A 68 -10.94 -3.43 4.57
CA PRO A 68 -9.76 -2.90 3.88
C PRO A 68 -8.46 -3.08 4.67
N LEU A 69 -8.49 -2.89 5.99
CA LEU A 69 -7.33 -3.03 6.86
C LEU A 69 -6.78 -4.45 6.88
N GLU A 70 -7.66 -5.44 6.85
CA GLU A 70 -7.25 -6.85 6.75
C GLU A 70 -6.66 -7.12 5.37
N LEU A 71 -7.30 -6.61 4.31
CA LEU A 71 -6.89 -6.84 2.92
C LEU A 71 -5.49 -6.35 2.58
N VAL A 72 -5.03 -5.23 3.14
CA VAL A 72 -3.67 -4.72 2.92
C VAL A 72 -2.58 -5.53 3.61
N THR A 73 -2.94 -6.44 4.52
CA THR A 73 -2.00 -7.30 5.26
C THR A 73 -1.92 -8.73 4.73
N LEU A 74 -2.71 -9.08 3.70
CA LEU A 74 -2.76 -10.39 3.04
C LEU A 74 -1.63 -10.63 2.02
#